data_AF-A0A0C9M3R0-F1
#
_entry.id   AF-A0A0C9M3R0-F1
#
_cell.length_a   1.000
_cell.length_b   1.000
_cell.length_c   1.000
_cell.angle_alpha   90.00
_cell.angle_beta   90.00
_cell.angle_gamma   90.00
#
_symmetry.space_group_name_H-M   'P 1'
#
loop_
_entity.id
_entity.type
_entity.pdbx_description
1 polymer ?
#
loop_
_entity_poly.entity_id
_entity_poly.type
_entity_poly.pdbx_seq_one_letter_code
_entity_poly.pdbx_strand_id
1 'polypeptide(L)'
;MDSGGGFLDETTTHTDNNTALTVQQEHVEQRHIDKIDEAYVNITRKFRKRERDNRNRAEKIGGYESLPELWQDFAPVILATIHLKSPIQRLLNYTGDFHEFCDAFKEDTDLHEYKEYFDAMDFAWTRVLKDKNPTETDKVRIVNVLRDGQDRASQLGMQEVYPHATDIADDEFNE
;
A
#
# COMPACT_ATOMS: atom_id res chain seq x y z
N MET A 1 -39.87 14.36 61.35
CA MET A 1 -38.40 14.19 61.43
C MET A 1 -38.04 13.21 60.35
N ASP A 2 -37.53 13.76 59.25
CA ASP A 2 -37.07 13.03 58.07
C ASP A 2 -35.80 12.25 58.39
N SER A 3 -35.75 11.00 57.97
CA SER A 3 -34.53 10.21 57.78
C SER A 3 -34.84 9.38 56.53
N GLY A 4 -34.31 9.70 55.35
CA GLY A 4 -32.90 9.97 55.08
C GLY A 4 -32.25 8.64 54.76
N GLY A 5 -32.13 8.31 53.47
CA GLY A 5 -31.49 7.07 53.03
C GLY A 5 -31.89 6.63 51.62
N GLY A 6 -31.74 7.51 50.63
CA GLY A 6 -31.75 7.09 49.23
C GLY A 6 -30.45 6.31 48.95
N PHE A 7 -30.58 5.01 48.74
CA PHE A 7 -29.52 4.16 48.22
C PHE A 7 -29.42 4.44 46.72
N LEU A 8 -28.43 5.24 46.30
CA LEU A 8 -28.01 5.28 44.91
C LEU A 8 -26.88 4.26 44.76
N ASP A 9 -27.19 3.22 43.99
CA ASP A 9 -26.26 2.17 43.60
C ASP A 9 -25.21 2.77 42.65
N GLU A 10 -23.99 2.99 43.15
CA GLU A 10 -22.82 3.43 42.36
C GLU A 10 -22.22 2.24 41.59
N THR A 11 -22.99 1.63 40.69
CA THR A 11 -22.50 0.53 39.82
C THR A 11 -22.64 0.86 38.34
N THR A 12 -22.34 2.10 37.93
CA THR A 12 -22.46 2.49 36.51
C THR A 12 -21.32 3.39 36.05
N THR A 13 -20.07 2.98 36.20
CA THR A 13 -18.92 3.72 35.62
C THR A 13 -17.82 2.86 34.99
N HIS A 14 -17.99 1.54 34.90
CA HIS A 14 -16.93 0.66 34.36
C HIS A 14 -17.15 0.16 32.91
N THR A 15 -18.28 0.48 32.28
CA THR A 15 -18.58 -0.01 30.92
C THR A 15 -18.25 1.00 29.81
N ASP A 16 -18.10 2.29 30.11
CA ASP A 16 -17.97 3.34 29.09
C ASP A 16 -16.52 3.68 28.71
N ASN A 17 -15.55 3.39 29.59
CA ASN A 17 -14.14 3.73 29.33
C ASN A 17 -13.52 2.90 28.20
N ASN A 18 -13.89 1.62 28.09
CA ASN A 18 -13.36 0.75 27.03
C ASN A 18 -13.90 1.15 25.65
N THR A 19 -15.18 1.49 25.56
CA THR A 19 -15.82 1.92 24.31
C THR A 19 -15.29 3.27 23.83
N ALA A 20 -15.01 4.20 24.75
CA ALA A 20 -14.41 5.49 24.41
C ALA A 20 -12.95 5.34 23.91
N LEU A 21 -12.17 4.45 24.52
CA LEU A 21 -10.79 4.15 24.12
C LEU A 21 -10.72 3.49 22.73
N THR A 22 -11.62 2.54 22.44
CA THR A 22 -11.67 1.89 21.12
C THR A 22 -12.08 2.88 20.02
N VAL A 23 -13.06 3.74 20.28
CA VAL A 23 -13.48 4.78 19.31
C VAL A 23 -12.35 5.78 19.05
N GLN A 24 -11.61 6.18 20.08
CA GLN A 24 -10.46 7.07 19.91
C GLN A 24 -9.33 6.42 19.10
N GLN A 25 -9.07 5.13 19.32
CA GLN A 25 -8.07 4.37 18.56
C GLN A 25 -8.49 4.21 17.09
N GLU A 26 -9.75 3.90 16.82
CA GLU A 26 -10.31 3.83 15.47
C GLU A 26 -10.22 5.17 14.74
N HIS A 27 -10.49 6.29 15.43
CA HIS A 27 -10.32 7.63 14.86
C HIS A 27 -8.86 7.95 14.52
N VAL A 28 -7.89 7.52 15.35
CA VAL A 28 -6.46 7.71 15.06
C VAL A 28 -6.05 6.85 13.86
N GLU A 29 -6.51 5.60 13.80
CA GLU A 29 -6.25 4.70 12.67
C GLU A 29 -6.85 5.25 11.38
N GLN A 30 -8.10 5.73 11.40
CA GLN A 30 -8.75 6.32 10.23
C GLN A 30 -8.00 7.57 9.74
N ARG A 31 -7.60 8.48 10.66
CA ARG A 31 -6.79 9.64 10.28
C ARG A 31 -5.44 9.26 9.68
N HIS A 32 -4.85 8.16 10.13
CA HIS A 32 -3.61 7.66 9.56
C HIS A 32 -3.83 7.13 8.14
N ILE A 33 -4.91 6.36 7.93
CA ILE A 33 -5.34 5.89 6.61
C ILE A 33 -5.59 7.07 5.66
N ASP A 34 -6.33 8.10 6.10
CA ASP A 34 -6.65 9.27 5.28
C ASP A 34 -5.38 10.00 4.80
N LYS A 35 -4.33 10.07 5.64
CA LYS A 35 -3.04 10.65 5.27
C LYS A 35 -2.29 9.83 4.23
N ILE A 36 -2.34 8.50 4.34
CA ILE A 36 -1.74 7.59 3.34
C ILE A 36 -2.46 7.77 2.00
N ASP A 37 -3.80 7.77 2.03
CA ASP A 37 -4.62 7.91 0.83
C ASP A 37 -4.41 9.31 0.18
N GLU A 38 -4.27 10.38 0.97
CA GLU A 38 -3.93 11.72 0.46
C GLU A 38 -2.54 11.76 -0.20
N ALA A 39 -1.52 11.17 0.44
CA ALA A 39 -0.17 11.10 -0.12
C ALA A 39 -0.18 10.34 -1.46
N TYR A 40 -0.83 9.19 -1.50
CA TYR A 40 -0.99 8.39 -2.72
C TYR A 40 -1.73 9.15 -3.85
N VAL A 41 -2.81 9.87 -3.52
CA VAL A 41 -3.53 10.71 -4.50
C VAL A 41 -2.63 11.82 -5.06
N ASN A 42 -1.76 12.40 -4.23
CA ASN A 42 -0.81 13.43 -4.69
C ASN A 42 0.25 12.84 -5.64
N ILE A 43 0.75 11.64 -5.36
CA ILE A 43 1.70 10.93 -6.23
C ILE A 43 1.07 10.65 -7.59
N THR A 44 -0.11 10.02 -7.61
CA THR A 44 -0.81 9.68 -8.86
C THR A 44 -1.18 10.94 -9.66
N ARG A 45 -1.52 12.05 -8.98
CA ARG A 45 -1.76 13.35 -9.64
C ARG A 45 -0.48 13.92 -10.26
N LYS A 46 0.65 13.87 -9.56
CA LYS A 46 1.95 14.35 -10.05
C LYS A 46 2.45 13.49 -11.21
N PHE A 47 2.29 12.17 -11.13
CA PHE A 47 2.56 11.25 -12.25
C PHE A 47 1.71 11.55 -13.49
N ARG A 48 0.39 11.70 -13.33
CA ARG A 48 -0.51 12.03 -14.46
C ARG A 48 -0.20 13.38 -15.10
N LYS A 49 0.34 14.34 -14.35
CA LYS A 49 0.82 15.61 -14.89
C LYS A 49 1.97 15.38 -15.87
N ARG A 50 2.98 14.58 -15.48
CA ARG A 50 4.08 14.16 -16.37
C ARG A 50 3.54 13.54 -17.66
N GLU A 51 2.66 12.55 -17.55
CA GLU A 51 2.11 11.85 -18.71
C GLU A 51 1.36 12.78 -19.67
N ARG A 52 0.70 13.81 -19.15
CA ARG A 52 0.03 14.83 -19.98
C ARG A 52 1.05 15.72 -20.67
N ASP A 53 2.06 16.19 -19.95
CA ASP A 53 3.06 17.14 -20.47
C ASP A 53 3.96 16.46 -21.53
N ASN A 54 4.33 15.19 -21.32
CA ASN A 54 5.07 14.39 -22.30
C ASN A 54 4.29 14.16 -23.60
N ARG A 55 2.97 13.95 -23.52
CA ARG A 55 2.11 13.82 -24.71
C ARG A 55 1.95 15.12 -25.49
N ASN A 56 1.91 16.25 -24.80
CA ASN A 56 1.64 17.55 -25.43
C ASN A 56 2.89 18.24 -25.99
N ARG A 57 4.11 17.76 -25.70
CA ARG A 57 5.41 18.30 -26.15
C ARG A 57 5.59 19.82 -25.95
N ALA A 58 4.72 20.46 -25.16
CA ALA A 58 4.58 21.91 -25.16
C ALA A 58 5.48 22.61 -24.13
N GLU A 59 5.87 21.94 -23.05
CA GLU A 59 6.85 22.43 -22.06
C GLU A 59 6.98 21.34 -20.97
N LYS A 60 8.18 20.79 -20.72
CA LYS A 60 8.43 19.78 -19.68
C LYS A 60 8.43 20.40 -18.27
N ILE A 61 7.40 21.15 -17.87
CA ILE A 61 7.40 21.96 -16.63
C ILE A 61 6.55 21.30 -15.53
N GLY A 62 6.44 19.97 -15.50
CA GLY A 62 5.62 19.34 -14.47
C GLY A 62 5.67 17.84 -14.33
N GLY A 63 5.56 17.40 -13.07
CA GLY A 63 5.46 15.99 -12.70
C GLY A 63 6.75 15.48 -12.07
N TYR A 64 6.92 14.16 -12.10
CA TYR A 64 8.18 13.51 -11.75
C TYR A 64 9.10 13.49 -12.97
N GLU A 65 10.37 13.83 -12.79
CA GLU A 65 11.39 13.82 -13.85
C GLU A 65 11.95 12.43 -14.09
N SER A 66 12.02 11.61 -13.04
CA SER A 66 12.57 10.25 -13.09
C SER A 66 11.82 9.30 -12.15
N LEU A 67 11.98 7.99 -12.36
CA LEU A 67 11.41 6.99 -11.46
C LEU A 67 11.96 7.08 -10.02
N PRO A 68 13.27 7.33 -9.79
CA PRO A 68 13.79 7.56 -8.44
C PRO A 68 13.09 8.69 -7.68
N GLU A 69 12.77 9.80 -8.34
CA GLU A 69 12.03 10.91 -7.71
C GLU A 69 10.62 10.47 -7.31
N LEU A 70 9.93 9.71 -8.18
CA LEU A 70 8.63 9.14 -7.87
C LEU A 70 8.72 8.16 -6.68
N TRP A 71 9.73 7.30 -6.70
CA TRP A 71 9.92 6.26 -5.70
C TRP A 71 10.14 6.83 -4.30
N GLN A 72 10.83 7.97 -4.17
CA GLN A 72 11.02 8.66 -2.89
C GLN A 72 9.71 9.06 -2.22
N ASP A 73 8.68 9.41 -2.99
CA ASP A 73 7.35 9.71 -2.45
C ASP A 73 6.52 8.43 -2.25
N PHE A 74 6.71 7.43 -3.11
CA PHE A 74 5.89 6.22 -3.16
C PHE A 74 6.27 5.13 -2.16
N ALA A 75 7.57 4.90 -1.93
CA ALA A 75 8.04 3.89 -0.99
C ALA A 75 7.53 4.12 0.45
N PRO A 76 7.49 5.35 0.99
CA PRO A 76 6.89 5.60 2.30
C PRO A 76 5.40 5.26 2.38
N VAL A 77 4.65 5.44 1.30
CA VAL A 77 3.22 5.06 1.21
C VAL A 77 3.07 3.55 1.32
N ILE A 78 3.89 2.78 0.59
CA ILE A 78 3.91 1.32 0.67
C ILE A 78 4.27 0.87 2.09
N LEU A 79 5.34 1.41 2.66
CA LEU A 79 5.81 1.05 3.99
C LEU A 79 4.79 1.38 5.08
N ALA A 80 4.11 2.51 5.02
CA ALA A 80 3.02 2.80 5.95
C ALA A 80 1.84 1.81 5.77
N THR A 81 1.55 1.44 4.53
CA THR A 81 0.42 0.60 4.17
C THR A 81 0.54 -0.82 4.70
N ILE A 82 1.71 -1.46 4.62
CA ILE A 82 1.87 -2.84 5.09
C ILE A 82 1.58 -3.01 6.59
N HIS A 83 1.59 -1.93 7.36
CA HIS A 83 1.28 -1.91 8.79
C HIS A 83 -0.20 -1.68 9.11
N LEU A 84 -1.04 -1.36 8.12
CA LEU A 84 -2.48 -1.18 8.33
C LEU A 84 -3.17 -2.49 8.73
N LYS A 85 -4.33 -2.38 9.38
CA LYS A 85 -5.17 -3.53 9.71
C LYS A 85 -5.61 -4.29 8.46
N SER A 86 -5.98 -3.57 7.40
CA SER A 86 -6.44 -4.13 6.12
C SER A 86 -5.65 -3.55 4.94
N PRO A 87 -4.45 -4.08 4.63
CA PRO A 87 -3.54 -3.48 3.66
C PRO A 87 -3.73 -4.00 2.22
N ILE A 88 -4.28 -5.21 2.04
CA ILE A 88 -4.23 -5.97 0.78
C ILE A 88 -4.79 -5.17 -0.39
N GLN A 89 -6.00 -4.62 -0.27
CA GLN A 89 -6.64 -3.91 -1.38
C GLN A 89 -5.85 -2.67 -1.82
N ARG A 90 -5.23 -1.95 -0.87
CA ARG A 90 -4.38 -0.80 -1.19
C ARG A 90 -3.10 -1.25 -1.88
N LEU A 91 -2.45 -2.27 -1.33
CA LEU A 91 -1.21 -2.77 -1.90
C LEU A 91 -1.40 -3.37 -3.30
N LEU A 92 -2.54 -4.00 -3.59
CA LEU A 92 -2.92 -4.41 -4.96
C LEU A 92 -2.95 -3.22 -5.92
N ASN A 93 -3.63 -2.14 -5.54
CA ASN A 93 -3.72 -0.93 -6.36
C ASN A 93 -2.33 -0.30 -6.58
N TYR A 94 -1.55 -0.20 -5.50
CA TYR A 94 -0.22 0.40 -5.53
C TYR A 94 0.75 -0.43 -6.38
N THR A 95 0.63 -1.75 -6.35
CA THR A 95 1.46 -2.64 -7.17
C THR A 95 1.13 -2.48 -8.65
N GLY A 96 -0.17 -2.43 -9.00
CA GLY A 96 -0.59 -2.15 -10.38
C GLY A 96 -0.09 -0.79 -10.89
N ASP A 97 -0.22 0.26 -10.08
CA ASP A 97 0.28 1.59 -10.42
C ASP A 97 1.81 1.63 -10.53
N PHE A 98 2.54 0.95 -9.64
CA PHE A 98 4.00 0.82 -9.71
C PHE A 98 4.45 0.25 -11.05
N HIS A 99 3.74 -0.78 -11.51
CA HIS A 99 4.01 -1.37 -12.81
C HIS A 99 3.77 -0.38 -13.96
N GLU A 100 2.71 0.43 -13.88
CA GLU A 100 2.47 1.51 -14.86
C GLU A 100 3.56 2.58 -14.82
N PHE A 101 4.07 2.91 -13.63
CA PHE A 101 5.21 3.81 -13.48
C PHE A 101 6.43 3.22 -14.17
N CYS A 102 6.70 1.94 -13.98
CA CYS A 102 7.85 1.29 -14.61
C CYS A 102 7.80 1.43 -16.14
N ASP A 103 6.64 1.19 -16.75
CA ASP A 103 6.43 1.33 -18.20
C ASP A 103 6.64 2.77 -18.68
N ALA A 104 6.21 3.76 -17.88
CA ALA A 104 6.27 5.19 -18.24
C ALA A 104 7.69 5.79 -18.15
N PHE A 105 8.58 5.17 -17.38
CA PHE A 105 9.97 5.62 -17.15
C PHE A 105 11.03 4.70 -17.76
N LYS A 106 10.63 3.69 -18.55
CA LYS A 106 11.54 2.66 -19.11
C LYS A 106 12.71 3.20 -19.94
N GLU A 107 12.57 4.39 -20.51
CA GLU A 107 13.63 5.05 -21.31
C GLU A 107 14.54 5.94 -20.46
N ASP A 108 14.12 6.28 -19.24
CA ASP A 108 14.71 7.31 -18.37
C ASP A 108 15.36 6.74 -17.09
N THR A 109 15.33 5.42 -16.88
CA THR A 109 15.70 4.78 -15.59
C THR A 109 16.66 3.62 -15.79
N ASP A 110 17.65 3.51 -14.90
CA ASP A 110 18.64 2.44 -14.94
C ASP A 110 18.09 1.10 -14.44
N LEU A 111 18.50 0.00 -15.06
CA LEU A 111 18.04 -1.36 -14.71
C LEU A 111 18.29 -1.72 -13.23
N HIS A 112 19.38 -1.22 -12.65
CA HIS A 112 19.70 -1.46 -11.24
C HIS A 112 18.65 -0.86 -10.29
N GLU A 113 18.16 0.34 -10.59
CA GLU A 113 17.16 1.04 -9.79
C GLU A 113 15.83 0.28 -9.82
N TYR A 114 15.43 -0.22 -10.99
CA TYR A 114 14.26 -1.10 -11.10
C TYR A 114 14.34 -2.30 -10.17
N LYS A 115 15.47 -3.00 -10.15
CA LYS A 115 15.65 -4.18 -9.31
C LYS A 115 15.41 -3.84 -7.83
N GLU A 116 15.98 -2.74 -7.34
CA GLU A 116 15.78 -2.31 -5.95
C GLU A 116 14.30 -2.04 -5.61
N TYR A 117 13.56 -1.44 -6.55
CA TYR A 117 12.15 -1.13 -6.35
C TYR A 117 11.27 -2.39 -6.38
N PHE A 118 11.56 -3.32 -7.28
CA PHE A 118 10.90 -4.63 -7.31
C PHE A 118 11.21 -5.46 -6.05
N ASP A 119 12.47 -5.47 -5.57
CA ASP A 119 12.86 -6.13 -4.32
C ASP A 119 12.12 -5.53 -3.10
N ALA A 120 11.95 -4.21 -3.06
CA ALA A 120 11.19 -3.54 -1.98
C ALA A 120 9.69 -3.88 -2.02
N MET A 121 9.11 -3.98 -3.22
CA MET A 121 7.72 -4.41 -3.39
C MET A 121 7.54 -5.90 -3.03
N ASP A 122 8.50 -6.76 -3.35
CA ASP A 122 8.54 -8.17 -2.92
C ASP A 122 8.56 -8.30 -1.39
N PHE A 123 9.40 -7.50 -0.72
CA PHE A 123 9.42 -7.41 0.73
C PHE A 123 8.07 -6.98 1.30
N ALA A 124 7.43 -5.96 0.73
CA ALA A 124 6.14 -5.46 1.18
C ALA A 124 5.04 -6.55 1.10
N TRP A 125 4.97 -7.28 -0.02
CA TRP A 125 4.04 -8.38 -0.18
C TRP A 125 4.34 -9.55 0.74
N THR A 126 5.60 -9.96 0.84
CA THR A 126 6.06 -10.99 1.78
C THR A 126 5.61 -10.68 3.22
N ARG A 127 5.72 -9.41 3.64
CA ARG A 127 5.29 -8.96 4.97
C ARG A 127 3.77 -9.10 5.13
N VAL A 128 2.99 -8.66 4.15
CA VAL A 128 1.52 -8.71 4.21
C VAL A 128 1.01 -10.15 4.21
N LEU A 129 1.57 -11.01 3.35
CA LEU A 129 1.18 -12.41 3.25
C LEU A 129 1.40 -13.17 4.57
N LYS A 130 2.54 -12.92 5.25
CA LYS A 130 2.87 -13.55 6.54
C LYS A 130 2.00 -13.09 7.72
N ASP A 131 1.50 -11.85 7.68
CA ASP A 131 0.86 -11.24 8.85
C ASP A 131 -0.67 -11.18 8.79
N LYS A 132 -1.23 -11.17 7.57
CA LYS A 132 -2.63 -10.75 7.37
C LYS A 132 -3.57 -11.89 7.00
N ASN A 133 -3.06 -13.12 6.82
CA ASN A 133 -3.85 -14.30 6.47
C ASN A 133 -4.84 -14.02 5.33
N PRO A 134 -4.35 -13.68 4.12
CA PRO A 134 -5.19 -13.36 2.97
C PRO A 134 -6.18 -14.49 2.65
N THR A 135 -7.37 -14.14 2.18
CA THR A 135 -8.32 -15.14 1.68
C THR A 135 -7.81 -15.79 0.38
N GLU A 136 -8.35 -16.95 0.00
CA GLU A 136 -8.04 -17.57 -1.29
C GLU A 136 -8.26 -16.61 -2.47
N THR A 137 -9.34 -15.85 -2.44
CA THR A 137 -9.61 -14.81 -3.45
C THR A 137 -8.54 -13.73 -3.46
N ASP A 138 -8.06 -13.30 -2.29
CA ASP A 138 -6.97 -12.32 -2.20
C ASP A 138 -5.67 -12.90 -2.76
N LYS A 139 -5.33 -14.14 -2.43
CA LYS A 139 -4.13 -14.81 -2.95
C LYS A 139 -4.14 -14.88 -4.47
N VAL A 140 -5.24 -15.30 -5.09
CA VAL A 140 -5.35 -15.31 -6.57
C VAL A 140 -5.09 -13.93 -7.16
N ARG A 141 -5.64 -12.87 -6.54
CA ARG A 141 -5.45 -11.49 -7.00
C ARG A 141 -4.00 -11.02 -6.81
N ILE A 142 -3.37 -11.41 -5.72
CA ILE A 142 -1.96 -11.12 -5.44
C ILE A 142 -1.08 -11.81 -6.47
N VAL A 143 -1.23 -13.12 -6.67
CA VAL A 143 -0.47 -13.88 -7.67
C VAL A 143 -0.62 -13.27 -9.07
N ASN A 144 -1.84 -12.90 -9.47
CA ASN A 144 -2.06 -12.26 -10.75
C ASN A 144 -1.30 -10.93 -10.89
N VAL A 145 -1.36 -10.04 -9.90
CA VAL A 145 -0.64 -8.76 -9.99
C VAL A 145 0.88 -8.97 -9.95
N LEU A 146 1.39 -9.94 -9.18
CA LEU A 146 2.84 -10.24 -9.17
C LEU A 146 3.32 -10.78 -10.52
N ARG A 147 2.52 -11.66 -11.16
CA ARG A 147 2.80 -12.16 -12.51
C ARG A 147 2.78 -11.05 -13.56
N ASP A 148 1.82 -10.13 -13.50
CA ASP A 148 1.81 -8.96 -14.39
C ASP A 148 3.11 -8.13 -14.25
N GLY A 149 3.62 -8.02 -13.03
CA GLY A 149 4.88 -7.34 -12.76
C GLY A 149 6.10 -8.11 -13.25
N GLN A 150 6.11 -9.44 -13.13
CA GLN A 150 7.14 -10.31 -13.70
C GLN A 150 7.19 -10.19 -15.23
N ASP A 151 6.03 -10.16 -15.89
CA ASP A 151 5.94 -9.98 -17.34
C ASP A 151 6.53 -8.63 -17.77
N ARG A 152 6.24 -7.55 -17.05
CA ARG A 152 6.81 -6.21 -17.34
C ARG A 152 8.31 -6.13 -17.02
N ALA A 153 8.74 -6.70 -15.90
CA ALA A 153 10.16 -6.81 -15.53
C ALA A 153 10.97 -7.55 -16.61
N SER A 154 10.40 -8.61 -17.20
CA SER A 154 11.04 -9.35 -18.29
C SER A 154 11.27 -8.49 -19.53
N GLN A 155 10.36 -7.56 -19.84
CA GLN A 155 10.50 -6.61 -20.96
C GLN A 155 11.63 -5.60 -20.72
N LEU A 156 11.98 -5.35 -19.46
CA LEU A 156 13.12 -4.53 -19.06
C LEU A 156 14.44 -5.33 -19.00
N GLY A 157 14.38 -6.65 -19.26
CA GLY A 157 15.55 -7.54 -19.21
C GLY A 157 15.85 -8.11 -17.83
N MET A 158 14.93 -8.01 -16.87
CA MET A 158 15.06 -8.63 -15.55
C MET A 158 14.44 -10.03 -15.56
N GLN A 159 15.13 -11.02 -15.01
CA GLN A 159 14.69 -12.41 -15.11
C GLN A 159 13.78 -12.86 -13.98
N GLU A 160 13.87 -12.26 -12.80
CA GLU A 160 13.13 -12.70 -11.63
C GLU A 160 12.85 -11.52 -10.69
N VAL A 161 11.57 -11.24 -10.45
CA VAL A 161 11.06 -10.29 -9.47
C VAL A 161 9.94 -10.94 -8.68
N TYR A 162 9.72 -10.46 -7.45
CA TYR A 162 8.75 -11.06 -6.53
C TYR A 162 8.97 -12.54 -6.17
N PRO A 163 10.21 -13.07 -6.08
CA PRO A 163 10.41 -14.50 -5.84
C PRO A 163 9.76 -14.94 -4.53
N HIS A 164 9.99 -14.20 -3.44
CA HIS A 164 9.51 -14.62 -2.11
C HIS A 164 8.00 -14.47 -1.96
N ALA A 165 7.43 -13.37 -2.45
CA ALA A 165 6.00 -13.13 -2.36
C ALA A 165 5.20 -14.11 -3.23
N THR A 166 5.72 -14.47 -4.40
CA THR A 166 5.09 -15.46 -5.28
C THR A 166 5.10 -16.84 -4.63
N ASP A 167 6.24 -17.28 -4.10
CA ASP A 167 6.35 -18.56 -3.40
C ASP A 167 5.33 -18.68 -2.25
N ILE A 168 5.23 -17.66 -1.39
CA ILE A 168 4.31 -17.68 -0.25
C ILE A 168 2.84 -17.66 -0.71
N ALA A 169 2.53 -16.91 -1.76
CA ALA A 169 1.17 -16.81 -2.27
C ALA A 169 0.72 -18.09 -3.01
N ASP A 170 1.65 -18.80 -3.66
CA ASP A 170 1.41 -20.05 -4.39
C ASP A 170 1.49 -21.32 -3.50
N ASP A 171 2.29 -21.33 -2.43
CA ASP A 171 2.53 -22.53 -1.58
C ASP A 171 1.25 -23.12 -0.93
N GLU A 172 0.25 -22.30 -0.59
CA GLU A 172 -1.02 -22.81 -0.02
C GLU A 172 -2.02 -23.34 -1.06
N PHE A 173 -1.74 -23.25 -2.37
CA PHE A 173 -2.58 -23.88 -3.40
C PHE A 173 -2.25 -25.38 -3.63
N ASN A 174 -1.15 -25.86 -3.05
CA ASN A 174 -0.61 -27.20 -3.29
C ASN A 174 -0.80 -28.18 -2.11
N GLU A 175 -1.50 -27.79 -1.03
CA GLU A 175 -1.96 -28.68 0.07
C GLU A 175 -3.46 -28.99 0.00
#